data_AF-A0A2J4RER1-F1
#
_entry.id   AF-A0A2J4RER1-F1
#
_cell.length_a   1.000
_cell.length_b   1.000
_cell.length_c   1.000
_cell.angle_alpha   90.00
_cell.angle_beta   90.00
_cell.angle_gamma   90.00
#
_symmetry.space_group_name_H-M   'P 1'
#
loop_
_entity.id
_entity.type
_entity.pdbx_description
1 polymer ?
#
loop_
_entity_poly.entity_id
_entity_poly.type
_entity_poly.pdbx_seq_one_letter_code
_entity_poly.pdbx_strand_id
1 'polypeptide(L)'
;FWIVLAAHFVLISAFTFSNVSTGLARISADIENVASSLGASPWYRLRHVTLPLMTPWMISALALSLSLSMGELGATVMIYPPGWTTLPVTIFSLTDRGNIADGSALTIVLVGVTLLLMIKLERIARRMSQR
;
A
#
# COMPACT_ATOMS: atom_id res chain seq x y z
N PHE A 1 -8.52 -17.67 4.28
CA PHE A 1 -8.00 -16.39 4.76
C PHE A 1 -6.57 -16.19 4.31
N TRP A 2 -5.60 -16.98 4.83
CA TRP A 2 -4.17 -16.83 4.52
C TRP A 2 -3.81 -16.85 3.03
N ILE A 3 -4.48 -17.69 2.24
CA ILE A 3 -4.24 -17.80 0.79
C ILE A 3 -4.52 -16.47 0.08
N VAL A 4 -5.59 -15.77 0.47
CA VAL A 4 -5.95 -14.46 -0.11
C VAL A 4 -4.92 -13.39 0.29
N LEU A 5 -4.46 -13.41 1.55
CA LEU A 5 -3.41 -12.50 2.00
C LEU A 5 -2.09 -12.74 1.24
N ALA A 6 -1.71 -14.00 1.05
CA ALA A 6 -0.53 -14.37 0.28
C ALA A 6 -0.63 -13.92 -1.18
N ALA A 7 -1.78 -14.09 -1.82
CA ALA A 7 -1.99 -13.63 -3.20
C ALA A 7 -1.86 -12.11 -3.33
N HIS A 8 -2.51 -11.35 -2.44
CA HIS A 8 -2.36 -9.90 -2.40
C HIS A 8 -0.92 -9.47 -2.18
N PHE A 9 -0.22 -10.11 -1.24
CA PHE A 9 1.19 -9.83 -0.99
C PHE A 9 2.03 -10.04 -2.25
N VAL A 10 1.88 -11.18 -2.92
CA VAL A 10 2.63 -11.48 -4.15
C VAL A 10 2.33 -10.46 -5.25
N LEU A 11 1.06 -10.20 -5.53
CA LEU A 11 0.63 -9.28 -6.59
C LEU A 11 1.13 -7.85 -6.38
N ILE A 12 1.06 -7.37 -5.13
CA ILE A 12 1.31 -5.97 -4.80
C ILE A 12 2.78 -5.71 -4.44
N SER A 13 3.54 -6.76 -4.06
CA SER A 13 4.95 -6.65 -3.70
C SER A 13 5.80 -6.03 -4.81
N ALA A 14 5.57 -6.41 -6.07
CA ALA A 14 6.32 -5.89 -7.22
C ALA A 14 6.10 -4.38 -7.40
N PHE A 15 4.85 -3.91 -7.31
CA PHE A 15 4.53 -2.48 -7.40
C PHE A 15 5.10 -1.70 -6.22
N THR A 16 5.00 -2.27 -5.02
CA THR A 16 5.55 -1.66 -3.80
C THR A 16 7.06 -1.53 -3.89
N PHE A 17 7.75 -2.59 -4.33
CA PHE A 17 9.20 -2.60 -4.49
C PHE A 17 9.67 -1.56 -5.51
N SER A 18 8.98 -1.46 -6.66
CA SER A 18 9.26 -0.43 -7.66
C SER A 18 9.12 0.99 -7.11
N ASN A 19 8.08 1.26 -6.31
CA ASN A 19 7.88 2.57 -5.72
C ASN A 19 8.92 2.91 -4.63
N VAL A 20 9.38 1.91 -3.87
CA VAL A 20 10.41 2.09 -2.84
C VAL A 20 11.79 2.26 -3.49
N SER A 21 12.12 1.49 -4.53
CA SER A 21 13.42 1.58 -5.21
C SER A 21 13.60 2.92 -5.92
N THR A 22 12.55 3.45 -6.54
CA THR A 22 12.55 4.81 -7.13
C THR A 22 12.72 5.90 -6.08
N GLY A 23 12.17 5.71 -4.87
CA GLY A 23 12.41 6.59 -3.73
C GLY A 23 13.86 6.55 -3.25
N LEU A 24 14.43 5.36 -3.12
CA LEU A 24 15.84 5.18 -2.73
C LEU A 24 16.80 5.80 -3.74
N ALA A 25 16.56 5.62 -5.04
CA ALA A 25 17.37 6.20 -6.10
C ALA A 25 17.38 7.75 -6.12
N ARG A 26 16.41 8.39 -5.46
CA ARG A 26 16.36 9.86 -5.31
C ARG A 26 17.17 10.38 -4.13
N ILE A 27 17.57 9.52 -3.19
CA ILE A 27 18.41 9.91 -2.06
C ILE A 27 19.86 10.00 -2.56
N SER A 28 20.47 11.17 -2.41
CA SER A 28 21.88 11.35 -2.80
C SER A 28 22.79 10.51 -1.90
N ALA A 29 23.72 9.78 -2.52
CA ALA A 29 24.77 9.03 -1.83
C ALA A 29 25.66 9.92 -0.95
N ASP A 30 25.74 11.23 -1.24
CA ASP A 30 26.53 12.18 -0.46
C ASP A 30 26.08 12.26 1.00
N ILE A 31 24.79 12.14 1.28
CA ILE A 31 24.26 12.19 2.64
C ILE A 31 24.75 10.98 3.45
N GLU A 32 24.79 9.79 2.83
CA GLU A 32 25.31 8.59 3.47
C GLU A 32 26.84 8.61 3.63
N ASN A 33 27.55 9.24 2.69
CA ASN A 33 29.00 9.43 2.75
C ASN A 33 29.40 10.38 3.88
N VAL A 34 28.68 11.50 4.07
CA VAL A 34 28.90 12.43 5.19
C VAL A 34 28.69 11.72 6.53
N ALA A 35 27.61 10.95 6.67
CA ALA A 35 27.38 10.17 7.89
C ALA A 35 28.50 9.14 8.13
N SER A 36 29.01 8.50 7.07
CA SER A 36 30.13 7.56 7.17
C SER A 36 31.41 8.23 7.65
N SER A 37 31.72 9.42 7.13
CA SER A 37 32.91 10.20 7.51
C SER A 37 32.89 10.66 8.98
N LEU A 38 31.69 10.79 9.57
CA LEU A 38 31.50 11.05 11.00
C LEU A 38 31.62 9.79 11.88
N GLY A 39 31.99 8.64 11.31
CA GLY A 39 32.18 7.38 12.03
C GLY A 39 30.90 6.59 12.27
N ALA A 40 29.79 6.91 11.59
CA ALA A 40 28.53 6.21 11.78
C ALA A 40 28.59 4.76 11.23
N SER A 41 28.19 3.80 12.06
CA SER A 41 28.07 2.40 11.64
C SER A 41 26.98 2.21 10.58
N PRO A 42 27.06 1.18 9.70
CA PRO A 42 26.07 0.95 8.65
C PRO A 42 24.62 0.85 9.18
N TRP A 43 24.43 0.19 10.33
CA TRP A 43 23.12 0.07 10.96
C TRP A 43 22.59 1.41 11.49
N TYR A 44 23.47 2.25 12.04
CA TYR A 44 23.10 3.58 12.48
C TYR A 44 22.65 4.45 11.30
N ARG A 45 23.41 4.43 10.19
CA ARG A 45 23.09 5.16 8.96
C ARG A 45 21.74 4.75 8.38
N LEU A 46 21.49 3.44 8.24
CA LEU A 46 20.21 2.94 7.76
C LEU A 46 19.04 3.48 8.59
N ARG A 47 19.14 3.39 9.92
CA ARG A 47 18.03 3.72 10.83
C ARG A 47 17.81 5.21 11.07
N HIS A 48 18.88 6.01 11.06
CA HIS A 48 18.81 7.43 11.44
C HIS A 48 18.96 8.39 10.26
N VAL A 49 19.44 7.91 9.11
CA VAL A 49 19.65 8.73 7.91
C VAL A 49 18.72 8.25 6.79
N THR A 50 18.94 7.03 6.30
CA THR A 50 18.25 6.52 5.11
C THR A 50 16.75 6.31 5.37
N LEU A 51 16.38 5.60 6.44
CA LEU A 51 14.97 5.30 6.76
C LEU A 51 14.12 6.56 6.96
N PRO A 52 14.51 7.56 7.78
CA PRO A 52 13.78 8.82 7.91
C PRO A 52 13.60 9.55 6.59
N LEU A 53 14.65 9.62 5.76
CA LEU A 53 14.57 10.22 4.43
C LEU A 53 13.61 9.44 3.53
N MET A 54 13.59 8.11 3.60
CA MET A 54 12.69 7.27 2.81
C MET A 54 11.21 7.33 3.25
N THR A 55 10.91 7.82 4.45
CA THR A 55 9.54 7.79 5.01
C THR A 55 8.43 8.35 4.11
N PRO A 56 8.55 9.51 3.43
CA PRO A 56 7.52 9.98 2.51
C PRO A 56 7.28 9.01 1.34
N TRP A 57 8.33 8.38 0.81
CA TRP A 57 8.21 7.37 -0.24
C TRP A 57 7.59 6.07 0.25
N MET A 58 7.90 5.66 1.48
CA MET A 58 7.25 4.51 2.12
C MET A 58 5.75 4.72 2.30
N ILE A 59 5.31 5.92 2.68
CA ILE A 59 3.87 6.22 2.78
C ILE A 59 3.21 6.19 1.40
N SER A 60 3.85 6.74 0.37
CA SER A 60 3.34 6.65 -0.99
C SER A 60 3.22 5.19 -1.47
N ALA A 61 4.19 4.35 -1.13
CA ALA A 61 4.16 2.92 -1.44
C ALA A 61 3.02 2.20 -0.68
N LEU A 62 2.78 2.59 0.58
CA LEU A 62 1.66 2.09 1.38
C LEU A 62 0.31 2.53 0.79
N ALA A 63 0.19 3.77 0.33
CA ALA A 63 -1.04 4.27 -0.30
C ALA A 63 -1.34 3.55 -1.63
N LEU A 64 -0.31 3.34 -2.45
CA LEU A 64 -0.43 2.60 -3.71
C LEU A 64 -0.84 1.14 -3.46
N SER A 65 -0.16 0.46 -2.52
CA SER A 65 -0.45 -0.94 -2.19
C SER A 65 -1.86 -1.11 -1.61
N LEU A 66 -2.30 -0.19 -0.74
CA LEU A 66 -3.67 -0.20 -0.23
C LEU A 66 -4.70 -0.03 -1.35
N SER A 67 -4.47 0.92 -2.26
CA SER A 67 -5.36 1.18 -3.41
C SER A 67 -5.48 -0.04 -4.31
N LEU A 68 -4.34 -0.65 -4.67
CA LEU A 68 -4.28 -1.87 -5.46
C LEU A 68 -5.00 -3.04 -4.76
N SER A 69 -4.82 -3.18 -3.45
CA SER A 69 -5.47 -4.26 -2.67
C SER A 69 -6.98 -4.08 -2.58
N MET A 70 -7.48 -2.86 -2.40
CA MET A 70 -8.91 -2.59 -2.29
C MET A 70 -9.65 -2.82 -3.61
N GLY A 71 -8.96 -2.62 -4.74
CA GLY A 71 -9.47 -2.89 -6.08
C GLY A 71 -9.23 -4.31 -6.58
N GLU A 72 -8.58 -5.17 -5.81
CA GLU A 72 -8.28 -6.55 -6.22
C GLU A 72 -9.55 -7.42 -6.09
N LEU A 73 -9.98 -7.97 -7.22
CA LEU A 73 -11.09 -8.92 -7.29
C LEU A 73 -10.68 -10.22 -7.98
N GLY A 74 -9.88 -10.14 -9.05
CA GLY A 74 -9.60 -11.26 -9.95
C GLY A 74 -8.98 -12.46 -9.24
N ALA A 75 -7.86 -12.25 -8.56
CA ALA A 75 -7.20 -13.32 -7.81
C ALA A 75 -8.05 -13.76 -6.61
N THR A 76 -8.69 -12.83 -5.91
CA THR A 76 -9.50 -13.16 -4.74
C THR A 76 -10.70 -14.04 -5.06
N VAL A 77 -11.45 -13.76 -6.15
CA VAL A 77 -12.59 -14.59 -6.58
C VAL A 77 -12.15 -16.02 -6.91
N MET A 78 -10.94 -16.21 -7.43
CA MET A 78 -10.43 -17.54 -7.79
C MET A 78 -10.05 -18.40 -6.58
N ILE A 79 -9.70 -17.80 -5.43
CA ILE A 79 -9.03 -18.52 -4.33
C ILE A 79 -9.64 -18.29 -2.95
N TYR A 80 -10.70 -17.48 -2.81
CA TYR A 80 -11.32 -17.24 -1.50
C TYR A 80 -11.92 -18.55 -0.95
N PRO A 81 -11.70 -18.88 0.35
CA PRO A 81 -12.22 -20.11 0.92
C PRO A 81 -13.72 -20.00 1.26
N PRO A 82 -14.42 -21.14 1.37
CA PRO A 82 -15.79 -21.17 1.88
C PRO A 82 -15.88 -20.55 3.28
N GLY A 83 -16.96 -19.81 3.54
CA GLY A 83 -17.23 -19.19 4.84
C GLY A 83 -16.48 -17.87 5.09
N TRP A 84 -15.68 -17.38 4.14
CA TRP A 84 -15.05 -16.07 4.24
C TRP A 84 -15.03 -15.36 2.89
N THR A 85 -15.66 -14.19 2.79
CA THR A 85 -15.67 -13.37 1.58
C THR A 85 -15.09 -11.99 1.86
N THR A 86 -14.45 -11.42 0.85
CA THR A 86 -14.04 -10.00 0.88
C THR A 86 -15.18 -9.11 0.39
N LEU A 87 -15.11 -7.82 0.70
CA LEU A 87 -16.07 -6.84 0.21
C LEU A 87 -16.18 -6.85 -1.33
N PRO A 88 -15.08 -6.82 -2.11
CA PRO A 88 -15.16 -6.92 -3.57
C PRO A 88 -15.89 -8.17 -4.07
N VAL A 89 -15.62 -9.35 -3.47
CA VAL A 89 -16.29 -10.61 -3.85
C VAL A 89 -17.78 -10.55 -3.55
N THR A 90 -18.18 -9.98 -2.42
CA THR A 90 -19.60 -9.82 -2.06
C THR A 90 -20.31 -8.87 -3.03
N ILE A 91 -19.68 -7.74 -3.38
CA ILE A 91 -20.21 -6.79 -4.37
C ILE A 91 -20.40 -7.48 -5.73
N PHE A 92 -19.39 -8.22 -6.18
CA PHE A 92 -19.45 -8.98 -7.42
C PHE A 92 -20.61 -10.00 -7.39
N SER A 93 -20.70 -10.80 -6.32
CA SER A 93 -21.76 -11.82 -6.20
C SER A 93 -23.17 -11.23 -6.14
N LEU A 94 -23.37 -10.06 -5.54
CA LEU A 94 -24.69 -9.39 -5.51
C LEU A 94 -25.08 -8.89 -6.89
N THR A 95 -24.12 -8.28 -7.59
CA THR A 95 -24.33 -7.73 -8.94
C THR A 95 -24.60 -8.84 -9.95
N ASP A 96 -23.84 -9.94 -9.88
CA ASP A 96 -24.02 -11.13 -10.73
C ASP A 96 -25.39 -11.80 -10.55
N ARG A 97 -25.96 -11.74 -9.33
CA ARG A 97 -27.32 -12.22 -9.02
C ARG A 97 -28.43 -11.23 -9.40
N GLY A 98 -28.10 -10.11 -10.02
CA GLY A 98 -29.05 -9.06 -10.40
C GLY A 98 -29.46 -8.11 -9.27
N ASN A 99 -28.90 -8.24 -8.06
CA ASN A 99 -29.13 -7.32 -6.96
C ASN A 99 -28.17 -6.11 -7.05
N ILE A 100 -28.40 -5.29 -8.08
CA ILE A 100 -27.56 -4.13 -8.42
C ILE A 100 -27.65 -3.05 -7.33
N ALA A 101 -28.80 -2.90 -6.67
CA ALA A 101 -29.01 -1.87 -5.64
C ALA A 101 -28.09 -2.09 -4.44
N ASP A 102 -28.08 -3.30 -3.86
CA ASP A 102 -27.23 -3.62 -2.71
C ASP A 102 -25.75 -3.65 -3.10
N GLY A 103 -25.43 -4.16 -4.30
CA GLY A 103 -24.06 -4.14 -4.83
C GLY A 103 -23.52 -2.71 -4.99
N SER A 104 -24.34 -1.79 -5.47
CA SER A 104 -23.97 -0.38 -5.63
C SER A 104 -23.79 0.32 -4.29
N ALA A 105 -24.65 0.04 -3.31
CA ALA A 105 -24.53 0.59 -1.96
C ALA A 105 -23.20 0.17 -1.30
N LEU A 106 -22.84 -1.11 -1.38
CA LEU A 106 -21.56 -1.60 -0.86
C LEU A 106 -20.35 -1.05 -1.63
N THR A 107 -20.50 -0.82 -2.94
CA THR A 107 -19.44 -0.19 -3.76
C THR A 107 -19.16 1.24 -3.28
N ILE A 108 -20.20 2.03 -2.98
CA ILE A 108 -20.04 3.39 -2.45
C ILE A 108 -19.30 3.35 -1.10
N VAL A 109 -19.64 2.40 -0.23
CA VAL A 109 -18.94 2.22 1.06
C VAL A 109 -17.47 1.88 0.84
N LEU A 110 -17.17 0.90 -0.03
CA LEU A 110 -15.80 0.48 -0.35
C LEU A 110 -14.96 1.64 -0.90
N VAL A 111 -15.50 2.38 -1.88
CA VAL A 111 -14.84 3.55 -2.47
C VAL A 111 -14.65 4.65 -1.42
N GLY A 112 -15.68 4.93 -0.61
CA GLY A 112 -15.62 5.95 0.44
C GLY A 112 -14.55 5.65 1.49
N VAL A 113 -14.45 4.40 1.94
CA VAL A 113 -13.41 3.96 2.89
C VAL A 113 -12.02 4.06 2.25
N THR A 114 -11.88 3.57 1.02
CA THR A 114 -10.60 3.62 0.29
C THR A 114 -10.11 5.05 0.13
N LEU A 115 -11.00 5.95 -0.31
CA LEU A 115 -10.69 7.37 -0.48
C LEU A 115 -10.31 8.04 0.85
N LEU A 116 -11.05 7.76 1.92
CA LEU A 116 -10.75 8.30 3.26
C LEU A 116 -9.36 7.86 3.74
N LEU A 117 -9.01 6.59 3.56
CA LEU A 117 -7.69 6.06 3.92
C LEU A 117 -6.58 6.71 3.09
N MET A 118 -6.78 6.85 1.77
CA MET A 118 -5.81 7.52 0.91
C MET A 118 -5.59 8.98 1.31
N ILE A 119 -6.66 9.74 1.58
CA ILE A 119 -6.55 11.14 2.04
C ILE A 119 -5.79 11.22 3.37
N LYS A 120 -6.05 10.30 4.31
CA LYS A 120 -5.32 10.26 5.59
C LYS A 120 -3.83 9.99 5.37
N LEU A 121 -3.48 9.00 4.56
CA LEU A 121 -2.08 8.67 4.24
C LEU A 121 -1.37 9.84 3.56
N GLU A 122 -2.01 10.47 2.58
CA GLU A 122 -1.45 11.61 1.86
C GLU A 122 -1.27 12.84 2.77
N ARG A 123 -2.18 13.08 3.72
CA ARG A 123 -2.01 14.13 4.74
C ARG A 123 -0.82 13.85 5.66
N ILE A 124 -0.59 12.59 6.04
CA ILE A 124 0.58 12.21 6.86
C ILE A 124 1.86 12.41 6.04
N ALA A 125 1.89 11.98 4.78
CA ALA A 125 3.04 12.16 3.89
C ALA A 125 3.41 13.64 3.74
N ARG A 126 2.42 14.51 3.47
CA ARG A 126 2.64 15.96 3.36
C ARG A 126 3.23 16.57 4.63
N ARG A 127 2.76 16.17 5.82
CA ARG A 127 3.28 16.68 7.10
C ARG A 127 4.74 16.32 7.33
N MET A 128 5.18 15.16 6.84
CA MET A 128 6.57 14.71 7.00
C MET A 128 7.49 15.28 5.93
N SER A 129 7.00 15.53 4.71
CA SER A 129 7.79 16.19 3.65
C SER A 129 8.06 17.67 3.92
N GLN A 130 7.35 18.30 4.86
CA GLN A 130 7.51 19.71 5.25
C GLN A 130 8.39 19.88 6.50
N ARG A 131 8.97 18.80 7.02
CA ARG A 131 9.98 18.78 8.09
C ARG A 131 11.35 18.48 7.51
#